data_AF-A0A377Z741-F1
#
_entry.id   AF-A0A377Z741-F1
#
_cell.length_a   1.000
_cell.length_b   1.000
_cell.length_c   1.000
_cell.angle_alpha   90.00
_cell.angle_beta   90.00
_cell.angle_gamma   90.00
#
_symmetry.space_group_name_H-M   'P 1'
#
loop_
_entity.id
_entity.type
_entity.pdbx_description
1 polymer ?
#
loop_
_entity_poly.entity_id
_entity_poly.type
_entity_poly.pdbx_seq_one_letter_code
_entity_poly.pdbx_strand_id
1 'polypeptide(L)'
;MTQQAPDKINVFWFLPTHGDGRYLGTTEGGRPVDLPYLQQVALAADSLGYYGVLIPTGKSCEDSWLVASALAPLTRRLRYLVAVRPACSRQPWRRGWRPPSTVYRKVGC
;
A
#
# COMPACT_ATOMS: atom_id res chain seq x y z
N MET A 1 -24.20 -21.66 -9.99
CA MET A 1 -23.14 -20.77 -9.51
C MET A 1 -23.77 -19.44 -9.15
N THR A 2 -24.37 -19.34 -7.98
CA THR A 2 -25.08 -18.14 -7.54
C THR A 2 -24.10 -17.32 -6.69
N GLN A 3 -23.58 -16.23 -7.23
CA GLN A 3 -22.86 -15.24 -6.44
C GLN A 3 -23.89 -14.46 -5.64
N GLN A 4 -23.86 -14.63 -4.32
CA GLN A 4 -24.67 -13.88 -3.38
C GLN A 4 -24.05 -12.48 -3.24
N ALA A 5 -24.78 -11.45 -3.65
CA ALA A 5 -24.42 -10.08 -3.27
C ALA A 5 -24.55 -9.97 -1.74
N PRO A 6 -23.51 -9.49 -1.02
CA PRO A 6 -23.55 -9.50 0.43
C PRO A 6 -24.48 -8.38 0.95
N ASP A 7 -25.44 -8.74 1.80
CA ASP A 7 -26.24 -7.82 2.64
C ASP A 7 -25.41 -7.00 3.65
N LYS A 8 -24.07 -7.04 3.56
CA LYS A 8 -23.12 -6.46 4.51
C LYS A 8 -22.07 -5.64 3.76
N ILE A 9 -21.98 -4.36 4.09
CA ILE A 9 -20.95 -3.47 3.55
C ILE A 9 -19.59 -3.88 4.11
N ASN A 10 -18.65 -4.21 3.22
CA ASN A 10 -17.27 -4.52 3.59
C ASN A 10 -16.47 -3.22 3.62
N VAL A 11 -16.24 -2.69 4.83
CA VAL A 11 -15.46 -1.47 5.01
C VAL A 11 -13.97 -1.81 5.08
N PHE A 12 -13.20 -1.15 4.21
CA PHE A 12 -11.74 -1.25 4.19
C PHE A 12 -11.11 0.05 4.67
N TRP A 13 -9.95 -0.08 5.30
CA TRP A 13 -9.13 1.07 5.72
C TRP A 13 -7.88 1.19 4.84
N PHE A 14 -7.38 2.40 4.65
CA PHE A 14 -6.17 2.66 3.86
C PHE A 14 -4.96 2.83 4.77
N LEU A 15 -3.89 2.07 4.52
CA LEU A 15 -2.67 2.17 5.31
C LEU A 15 -1.77 3.28 4.72
N PRO A 16 -1.46 4.35 5.46
CA PRO A 16 -0.70 5.48 4.92
C PRO A 16 0.80 5.17 4.87
N THR A 17 1.26 4.40 3.87
CA THR A 17 2.69 4.02 3.74
C THR A 17 3.56 5.07 3.04
N HIS A 18 3.02 6.26 2.74
CA HIS A 18 3.71 7.31 1.97
C HIS A 18 3.63 8.70 2.61
N GLY A 19 3.39 8.75 3.91
CA GLY A 19 3.10 9.98 4.65
C GLY A 19 1.65 10.02 5.08
N ASP A 20 1.44 10.36 6.34
CA ASP A 20 0.13 10.72 6.89
C ASP A 20 0.20 12.16 7.38
N GLY A 21 -0.87 12.92 7.26
CA GLY A 21 -0.83 14.34 7.58
C GLY A 21 -2.21 14.97 7.59
N ARG A 22 -2.35 16.02 8.39
CA ARG A 22 -3.62 16.76 8.49
C ARG A 22 -3.89 17.62 7.26
N TYR A 23 -2.84 18.04 6.56
CA TYR A 23 -2.90 18.94 5.42
C TYR A 23 -2.31 18.27 4.19
N LEU A 24 -2.95 18.47 3.04
CA LEU A 24 -2.51 17.93 1.76
C LEU A 24 -1.44 18.86 1.16
N GLY A 25 -0.37 18.29 0.62
CA GLY A 25 0.65 19.05 -0.12
C GLY A 25 1.59 19.91 0.73
N THR A 26 1.49 19.83 2.06
CA THR A 26 2.38 20.54 2.99
C THR A 26 3.06 19.53 3.92
N THR A 27 4.29 19.82 4.32
CA THR A 27 4.99 19.06 5.37
C THR A 27 4.52 19.42 6.78
N GLU A 28 3.78 20.52 6.91
CA GLU A 28 3.20 20.96 8.18
C GLU A 28 2.17 19.93 8.68
N GLY A 29 2.42 19.37 9.87
CA GLY A 29 1.56 18.33 10.43
C GLY A 29 1.67 16.96 9.76
N GLY A 30 2.70 16.75 8.91
CA GLY A 30 3.06 15.44 8.40
C GLY A 30 3.68 14.58 9.51
N ARG A 31 3.19 13.35 9.65
CA ARG A 31 3.73 12.35 10.57
C ARG A 31 4.68 11.44 9.80
N PRO A 32 5.88 11.15 10.37
CA PRO A 32 6.73 10.12 9.81
C PRO A 32 5.98 8.79 9.84
N VAL A 33 6.09 8.07 8.73
CA VAL A 33 5.48 6.76 8.61
C VAL A 33 6.54 5.74 8.96
N ASP A 34 6.42 5.19 10.16
CA ASP A 34 7.28 4.14 10.67
C ASP A 34 6.46 2.87 10.93
N LEU A 35 7.13 1.71 10.94
CA LEU A 35 6.48 0.43 11.22
C LEU A 35 5.66 0.42 12.52
N PRO A 36 6.10 0.99 13.66
CA PRO A 36 5.29 1.07 14.88
C PRO A 36 3.98 1.87 14.69
N TYR A 37 3.99 2.92 13.86
CA TYR A 37 2.78 3.69 13.56
C TYR A 37 1.79 2.85 12.74
N LEU A 38 2.29 2.15 11.71
CA LEU A 38 1.48 1.25 10.90
C LEU A 38 0.88 0.11 11.73
N GLN A 39 1.61 -0.41 12.72
CA GLN A 39 1.09 -1.40 13.67
C GLN A 39 -0.09 -0.85 14.49
N GLN A 40 0.01 0.38 14.99
CA GLN A 40 -1.08 1.01 15.75
C GLN A 40 -2.34 1.15 14.89
N VAL A 41 -2.20 1.59 13.63
CA VAL A 41 -3.33 1.72 12.70
C VAL A 41 -3.93 0.35 12.39
N ALA A 42 -3.12 -0.67 12.16
CA ALA A 42 -3.59 -2.03 11.87
C ALA A 42 -4.33 -2.66 13.06
N LEU A 43 -3.81 -2.51 14.28
CA LEU A 43 -4.46 -2.98 15.51
C LEU A 43 -5.77 -2.24 15.77
N ALA A 44 -5.78 -0.92 15.57
CA ALA A 44 -7.01 -0.13 15.67
C ALA A 44 -8.07 -0.63 14.68
N ALA A 45 -7.70 -0.85 13.42
CA ALA A 45 -8.61 -1.37 12.40
C ALA A 45 -9.13 -2.80 12.72
N ASP A 46 -8.27 -3.68 13.24
CA ASP A 46 -8.67 -5.04 13.68
C ASP A 46 -9.66 -4.97 14.86
N SER A 47 -9.42 -4.07 15.83
CA SER A 47 -10.29 -3.88 17.00
C SER A 47 -11.65 -3.27 16.67
N LEU A 48 -11.70 -2.37 15.69
CA LEU A 48 -12.92 -1.70 15.23
C LEU A 48 -13.77 -2.60 14.31
N GLY A 49 -13.24 -3.77 13.92
CA GLY A 49 -13.96 -4.74 13.10
C GLY A 49 -14.01 -4.39 11.61
N TYR A 50 -13.00 -3.66 11.12
CA TYR A 50 -12.85 -3.46 9.67
C TYR A 50 -12.64 -4.80 8.97
N TYR A 51 -13.16 -4.91 7.75
CA TYR A 51 -13.03 -6.13 6.97
C TYR A 51 -11.59 -6.37 6.51
N GLY A 52 -10.86 -5.29 6.23
CA GLY A 52 -9.46 -5.37 5.84
C GLY A 52 -8.80 -4.01 5.67
N VAL A 53 -7.50 -4.05 5.40
CA VAL A 53 -6.67 -2.89 5.08
C VAL A 53 -6.09 -3.00 3.69
N LEU A 54 -6.07 -1.88 2.98
CA LEU A 54 -5.37 -1.71 1.71
C LEU A 54 -3.96 -1.20 1.99
N ILE A 55 -2.96 -1.98 1.57
CA ILE A 55 -1.55 -1.59 1.62
C ILE A 55 -1.16 -1.12 0.22
N PRO A 56 -0.94 0.20 0.01
CA PRO A 56 -0.51 0.69 -1.28
C PRO A 56 0.95 0.31 -1.56
N THR A 57 1.26 0.16 -2.85
CA THR A 57 2.60 -0.08 -3.39
C THR A 57 3.03 1.14 -4.20
N GLY A 58 4.24 1.63 -3.90
CA GLY A 58 4.88 2.74 -4.60
C GLY A 58 6.36 2.49 -4.83
N LYS A 59 6.95 3.14 -5.85
CA LYS A 59 8.41 3.10 -6.10
C LYS A 59 9.24 3.78 -5.00
N SER A 60 8.57 4.54 -4.13
CA SER A 60 9.14 5.31 -3.02
C SER A 60 8.54 4.92 -1.67
N CYS A 61 7.84 3.77 -1.59
CA CYS A 61 7.26 3.22 -0.36
C CYS A 61 8.01 1.95 0.05
N GLU A 62 7.90 1.57 1.32
CA GLU A 62 8.30 0.24 1.79
C GLU A 62 7.57 -0.87 1.01
N ASP A 63 8.22 -2.03 0.88
CA ASP A 63 7.66 -3.16 0.14
C ASP A 63 6.36 -3.63 0.81
N SER A 64 5.25 -3.55 0.07
CA SER A 64 3.91 -3.84 0.59
C SER A 64 3.77 -5.27 1.13
N TRP A 65 4.54 -6.23 0.60
CA TRP A 65 4.58 -7.59 1.13
C TRP A 65 5.33 -7.68 2.44
N LEU A 66 6.41 -6.91 2.60
CA LEU A 66 7.17 -6.87 3.85
C LEU A 66 6.32 -6.27 4.98
N VAL A 67 5.62 -5.17 4.70
CA VAL A 67 4.67 -4.56 5.65
C VAL A 67 3.54 -5.53 5.99
N ALA A 68 2.94 -6.18 5.00
CA ALA A 68 1.89 -7.18 5.23
C ALA A 68 2.38 -8.33 6.11
N SER A 69 3.60 -8.84 5.86
CA SER A 69 4.20 -9.95 6.62
C SER A 69 4.52 -9.55 8.06
N ALA A 70 4.96 -8.31 8.29
CA ALA A 70 5.22 -7.79 9.63
C ALA A 70 3.93 -7.60 10.45
N LEU A 71 2.81 -7.25 9.80
CA LEU A 71 1.52 -7.03 10.45
C LEU A 71 0.68 -8.30 10.60
N ALA A 72 0.88 -9.29 9.73
CA ALA A 72 0.17 -10.57 9.75
C ALA A 72 0.10 -11.26 11.13
N PRO A 73 1.19 -11.35 11.93
CA PRO A 73 1.11 -11.98 13.26
C PRO A 73 0.44 -11.10 14.32
N LEU A 74 0.29 -9.79 14.09
CA LEU A 74 -0.25 -8.85 15.07
C LEU A 74 -1.78 -8.72 15.02
N THR A 75 -2.37 -9.00 13.85
CA THR A 75 -3.82 -8.89 13.62
C THR A 75 -4.47 -10.27 13.55
N ARG A 76 -5.71 -10.43 14.04
CA ARG A 76 -6.38 -11.74 14.02
C ARG A 76 -7.43 -11.91 12.93
N ARG A 77 -8.18 -10.85 12.63
CA ARG A 77 -9.35 -10.92 11.72
C ARG A 77 -9.17 -10.09 10.47
N LEU A 78 -8.26 -9.12 10.51
CA LEU A 78 -7.97 -8.20 9.43
C LEU A 78 -7.43 -8.90 8.17
N ARG A 79 -8.01 -8.57 7.01
CA ARG A 79 -7.54 -9.04 5.70
C ARG A 79 -6.64 -8.00 5.04
N TYR A 80 -5.58 -8.45 4.39
CA TYR A 80 -4.62 -7.57 3.71
C TYR A 80 -4.88 -7.58 2.20
N LEU A 81 -5.29 -6.43 1.67
CA LEU A 81 -5.36 -6.19 0.24
C LEU A 81 -4.04 -5.56 -0.20
N VAL A 82 -3.14 -6.38 -0.71
CA VAL A 82 -1.82 -5.94 -1.18
C VAL A 82 -1.90 -5.64 -2.67
N ALA A 83 -1.65 -4.39 -3.06
CA ALA A 83 -1.53 -4.08 -4.47
C ALA A 83 -0.20 -4.66 -5.00
N VAL A 84 -0.23 -5.21 -6.22
CA VAL A 84 0.94 -5.80 -6.88
C VAL A 84 1.10 -5.15 -8.24
N ARG A 85 2.28 -4.61 -8.54
CA ARG A 85 2.63 -4.16 -9.90
C ARG A 85 3.34 -5.29 -10.65
N PRO A 86 2.73 -5.95 -11.64
CA PRO A 86 3.31 -7.11 -12.33
C PRO A 86 4.46 -6.76 -13.31
N ALA A 87 5.22 -5.68 -13.08
CA ALA A 87 6.12 -5.09 -14.08
C ALA A 87 7.63 -5.19 -13.80
N CYS A 88 8.08 -5.97 -12.81
CA CYS A 88 9.52 -6.13 -12.54
C CYS A 88 10.15 -7.42 -13.11
N SER A 89 9.36 -8.34 -13.67
CA SER A 89 9.86 -9.60 -14.24
C SER A 89 10.09 -9.57 -15.75
N ARG A 90 9.62 -8.53 -16.45
CA ARG A 90 9.94 -8.35 -17.88
C ARG A 90 11.13 -7.40 -18.00
N GLN A 91 12.33 -7.96 -18.02
CA GLN A 91 13.41 -7.37 -18.81
C GLN A 91 13.13 -7.73 -20.29
N PRO A 92 12.68 -6.81 -21.16
CA PRO A 92 12.97 -6.95 -22.58
C PRO A 92 14.30 -6.23 -22.87
N TRP A 93 15.36 -6.49 -22.09
CA TRP A 93 16.71 -6.03 -22.42
C TRP A 93 17.52 -7.14 -23.12
N ARG A 94 16.89 -7.79 -24.11
CA ARG A 94 17.58 -8.58 -25.13
C ARG A 94 16.96 -8.28 -26.49
N ARG A 95 17.24 -7.07 -27.01
CA ARG A 95 17.41 -6.71 -28.44
C ARG A 95 17.41 -5.18 -28.56
N GLY A 96 18.63 -4.63 -28.51
CA GLY A 96 19.05 -3.32 -29.04
C GLY A 96 18.01 -2.21 -29.20
N TRP A 97 17.68 -1.52 -28.12
CA TRP A 97 17.05 -0.20 -28.19
C TRP A 97 17.85 0.78 -27.32
N ARG A 98 18.62 1.68 -27.95
CA ARG A 98 19.16 2.87 -27.28
C ARG A 98 18.01 3.90 -27.20
N PRO A 99 17.60 4.37 -26.02
CA PRO A 99 16.64 5.46 -25.95
C PRO A 99 17.34 6.79 -26.33
N PRO A 100 16.71 7.68 -27.10
CA PRO A 100 17.14 9.07 -27.20
C PRO A 100 16.96 9.78 -25.85
N SER A 101 17.92 10.62 -25.51
CA SER A 101 18.29 11.11 -24.19
C SER A 101 17.35 12.13 -23.51
N THR A 102 16.02 12.08 -23.67
CA THR A 102 15.20 13.26 -23.29
C THR A 102 13.90 13.03 -22.52
N VAL A 103 13.37 11.83 -22.32
CA VAL A 103 12.08 11.73 -21.58
C VAL A 103 12.07 10.57 -20.59
N TYR A 104 12.69 10.80 -19.43
CA TYR A 104 12.24 10.17 -18.19
C TYR A 104 12.23 11.23 -17.09
N ARG A 105 11.30 12.18 -17.20
CA ARG A 105 10.94 13.02 -16.06
C ARG A 105 10.25 12.10 -15.06
N LYS A 106 11.05 11.63 -14.12
CA LYS A 106 10.69 10.92 -12.90
C LYS A 106 9.64 11.75 -12.16
N VAL A 107 8.36 11.44 -12.36
CA VAL A 107 7.33 11.83 -11.39
C VAL A 107 7.37 10.74 -10.31
N GLY A 108 8.32 10.91 -9.41
CA GLY A 108 8.30 10.29 -8.09
C GLY A 108 7.89 11.39 -7.13
N CYS A 109 6.79 11.17 -6.41
CA CYS A 109 5.99 12.13 -5.66
C CYS A 109 5.22 13.13 -6.54
#